data_AF-A0A7J8DMP9-F1
#
_entry.id   AF-A0A7J8DMP9-F1
#
_cell.length_a   1.000
_cell.length_b   1.000
_cell.length_c   1.000
_cell.angle_alpha   90.00
_cell.angle_beta   90.00
_cell.angle_gamma   90.00
#
_symmetry.space_group_name_H-M   'P 1'
#
loop_
_entity.id
_entity.type
_entity.pdbx_description
1 polymer ?
#
loop_
_entity_poly.entity_id
_entity_poly.type
_entity_poly.pdbx_seq_one_letter_code
_entity_poly.pdbx_strand_id
1 'polypeptide(L)'
;MASRSKRRAVGSGAPRPVDAPAPRQEEEEDEEVEDQDEDDEDSAEEDDDDDEVVDQEVNIEFEAYSISDNDYDGIKKLLQQLFLKAPVNTAELTDLLIQQNHIGSVIKQTNVSEDSDDDVDEDEIFGFISLLHLTERKGAQCVEQIKELVLSSCEKNCDKSTVEQLDKLLNDTTKPVGFLLSERFINVPPQIALPMHRQLHREKRFQKEAEQPKERGARVCQRRGGVLP
;
A
#
# COMPACT_ATOMS: atom_id res chain seq x y z
N MET A 1 35.71 1.49 -17.62
CA MET A 1 36.94 2.23 -17.23
C MET A 1 36.57 3.60 -16.69
N ALA A 2 37.39 4.13 -15.77
CA ALA A 2 37.47 5.53 -15.31
C ALA A 2 36.22 6.16 -14.64
N SER A 3 36.36 6.43 -13.34
CA SER A 3 35.50 7.30 -12.53
C SER A 3 35.99 8.76 -12.56
N ARG A 4 35.20 9.72 -12.00
CA ARG A 4 35.74 10.79 -11.14
C ARG A 4 34.68 11.64 -10.41
N SER A 5 35.01 12.03 -9.18
CA SER A 5 34.19 12.80 -8.25
C SER A 5 34.19 14.31 -8.53
N LYS A 6 33.16 15.03 -8.06
CA LYS A 6 33.13 16.51 -8.03
C LYS A 6 33.52 17.06 -6.66
N ARG A 7 34.47 18.01 -6.64
CA ARG A 7 34.71 18.92 -5.50
C ARG A 7 33.92 20.22 -5.71
N ARG A 8 33.65 20.97 -4.64
CA ARG A 8 33.17 22.37 -4.71
C ARG A 8 33.92 23.21 -3.66
N ALA A 9 34.20 24.48 -3.97
CA ALA A 9 35.02 25.35 -3.14
C ALA A 9 34.41 26.76 -2.99
N VAL A 10 34.59 27.32 -1.78
CA VAL A 10 34.38 28.71 -1.34
C VAL A 10 35.34 28.86 -0.14
N GLY A 11 35.99 29.99 0.18
CA GLY A 11 36.09 31.31 -0.45
C GLY A 11 36.66 32.27 0.61
N SER A 12 37.78 32.97 0.34
CA SER A 12 38.60 33.61 1.39
C SER A 12 38.36 35.12 1.55
N GLY A 13 38.57 35.67 2.76
CA GLY A 13 38.60 37.14 2.98
C GLY A 13 38.84 37.64 4.42
N ALA A 14 39.90 38.45 4.58
CA ALA A 14 40.16 39.46 5.64
C ALA A 14 40.60 39.02 7.09
N PRO A 15 41.29 39.90 7.87
CA PRO A 15 42.20 39.45 8.97
C PRO A 15 42.09 40.17 10.37
N ARG A 16 42.95 39.68 11.29
CA ARG A 16 43.41 40.13 12.65
C ARG A 16 43.55 41.66 12.90
N PRO A 17 43.67 42.18 14.17
CA PRO A 17 44.33 41.63 15.40
C PRO A 17 43.39 41.56 16.66
N VAL A 18 43.74 41.62 17.98
CA VAL A 18 44.91 42.09 18.80
C VAL A 18 44.99 41.44 20.22
N ASP A 19 46.10 41.68 20.94
CA ASP A 19 46.34 41.72 22.41
C ASP A 19 46.33 40.45 23.32
N ALA A 20 46.89 40.63 24.54
CA ALA A 20 47.31 39.65 25.57
C ALA A 20 46.99 40.21 27.00
N PRO A 21 47.20 39.55 28.19
CA PRO A 21 48.08 38.39 28.51
C PRO A 21 47.47 37.30 29.45
N ALA A 22 48.34 36.44 30.02
CA ALA A 22 48.11 35.27 30.92
C ALA A 22 47.86 35.68 32.41
N PRO A 23 47.75 34.78 33.45
CA PRO A 23 48.02 33.31 33.52
C PRO A 23 47.07 32.44 34.42
N ARG A 24 47.52 31.20 34.76
CA ARG A 24 46.97 30.21 35.75
C ARG A 24 45.81 29.32 35.22
N GLN A 25 45.62 28.06 35.66
CA GLN A 25 46.29 27.16 36.65
C GLN A 25 45.96 25.68 36.28
N GLU A 26 46.74 24.68 36.75
CA GLU A 26 46.36 23.30 37.22
C GLU A 26 45.41 22.40 36.33
N GLU A 27 45.52 21.07 36.14
CA GLU A 27 46.25 19.90 36.73
C GLU A 27 46.64 18.94 35.55
N GLU A 28 47.74 18.15 35.58
CA GLU A 28 47.93 16.72 35.99
C GLU A 28 47.18 15.65 35.15
N GLU A 29 47.74 14.42 35.15
CA GLU A 29 47.29 13.18 34.46
C GLU A 29 47.34 13.21 32.89
N ASP A 30 47.95 12.26 32.16
CA ASP A 30 49.05 11.31 32.46
C ASP A 30 49.64 10.70 31.14
N GLU A 31 50.81 10.04 31.19
CA GLU A 31 51.38 9.18 30.11
C GLU A 31 52.01 7.92 30.74
N GLU A 32 51.53 6.70 30.42
CA GLU A 32 52.29 5.46 30.60
C GLU A 32 52.19 4.56 29.35
N VAL A 33 53.23 3.75 29.15
CA VAL A 33 53.47 2.93 27.94
C VAL A 33 53.73 1.48 28.32
N GLU A 34 53.09 0.54 27.62
CA GLU A 34 53.42 -0.89 27.69
C GLU A 34 53.64 -1.44 26.26
N ASP A 35 54.86 -1.26 25.76
CA ASP A 35 55.38 -2.10 24.67
C ASP A 35 56.04 -3.34 25.30
N GLN A 36 55.57 -4.53 24.95
CA GLN A 36 56.26 -5.81 25.21
C GLN A 36 55.92 -6.79 24.09
N ASP A 37 56.84 -6.91 23.13
CA ASP A 37 56.76 -7.88 22.04
C ASP A 37 57.12 -9.29 22.55
N GLU A 38 56.33 -10.29 22.19
CA GLU A 38 56.78 -11.68 22.06
C GLU A 38 56.29 -12.23 20.71
N ASP A 39 57.24 -12.42 19.77
CA ASP A 39 56.99 -13.12 18.49
C ASP A 39 56.78 -14.62 18.74
N ASP A 40 55.86 -15.25 18.00
CA ASP A 40 55.98 -16.68 17.64
C ASP A 40 55.36 -16.93 16.24
N GLU A 41 55.88 -17.92 15.51
CA GLU A 41 55.70 -18.05 14.06
C GLU A 41 54.55 -18.99 13.60
N ASP A 42 54.13 -18.83 12.35
CA ASP A 42 53.40 -19.78 11.48
C ASP A 42 52.19 -20.57 12.04
N SER A 43 50.99 -20.16 11.60
CA SER A 43 50.26 -21.03 10.66
C SER A 43 49.38 -20.21 9.70
N ALA A 44 49.72 -20.24 8.41
CA ALA A 44 48.92 -19.67 7.34
C ALA A 44 47.87 -20.68 6.87
N GLU A 45 46.86 -20.94 7.70
CA GLU A 45 45.61 -21.55 7.23
C GLU A 45 44.79 -20.45 6.55
N GLU A 46 45.01 -20.26 5.25
CA GLU A 46 44.02 -19.61 4.38
C GLU A 46 42.83 -20.57 4.25
N ASP A 47 41.97 -20.58 5.28
CA ASP A 47 40.64 -21.19 5.24
C ASP A 47 39.79 -20.32 4.31
N ASP A 48 40.00 -20.53 3.01
CA ASP A 48 39.22 -19.99 1.90
C ASP A 48 37.87 -20.73 1.92
N ASP A 49 37.11 -20.47 2.99
CA ASP A 49 35.66 -20.65 3.06
C ASP A 49 35.11 -19.81 1.89
N ASP A 50 35.05 -20.45 0.72
CA ASP A 50 34.44 -19.95 -0.50
C ASP A 50 32.95 -19.85 -0.21
N ASP A 51 32.60 -18.73 0.44
CA ASP A 51 31.27 -18.19 0.68
C ASP A 51 30.66 -17.99 -0.73
N GLU A 52 30.27 -19.11 -1.37
CA GLU A 52 29.51 -19.15 -2.62
C GLU A 52 28.25 -18.35 -2.32
N VAL A 53 28.27 -17.05 -2.65
CA VAL A 53 27.14 -16.16 -2.44
C VAL A 53 26.02 -16.68 -3.32
N VAL A 54 25.15 -17.49 -2.72
CA VAL A 54 24.13 -18.22 -3.45
C VAL A 54 23.09 -17.22 -3.91
N ASP A 55 23.30 -16.65 -5.10
CA ASP A 55 22.35 -15.87 -5.88
C ASP A 55 21.20 -16.80 -6.35
N GLN A 56 20.51 -17.40 -5.39
CA GLN A 56 19.24 -18.10 -5.57
C GLN A 56 18.20 -17.06 -5.97
N GLU A 57 17.96 -16.91 -7.27
CA GLU A 57 16.89 -16.09 -7.82
C GLU A 57 15.52 -16.66 -7.43
N VAL A 58 15.06 -16.35 -6.21
CA VAL A 58 13.74 -16.74 -5.71
C VAL A 58 12.65 -16.05 -6.53
N ASN A 59 12.08 -16.78 -7.47
CA ASN A 59 10.99 -16.30 -8.32
C ASN A 59 9.67 -16.25 -7.54
N ILE A 60 9.44 -15.10 -6.90
CA ILE A 60 8.17 -14.74 -6.24
C ILE A 60 7.18 -14.26 -7.29
N GLU A 61 6.08 -15.00 -7.47
CA GLU A 61 4.93 -14.58 -8.28
C GLU A 61 3.73 -14.19 -7.38
N PHE A 62 3.07 -13.09 -7.74
CA PHE A 62 1.92 -12.53 -7.03
C PHE A 62 0.68 -12.59 -7.91
N GLU A 63 -0.34 -13.35 -7.51
CA GLU A 63 -1.63 -13.43 -8.21
C GLU A 63 -2.72 -12.61 -7.48
N ALA A 64 -3.71 -12.15 -8.25
CA ALA A 64 -4.84 -11.37 -7.76
C ALA A 64 -6.12 -12.24 -7.70
N TYR A 65 -6.52 -12.63 -6.50
CA TYR A 65 -7.71 -13.44 -6.24
C TYR A 65 -8.93 -12.58 -5.89
N SER A 66 -10.15 -13.09 -6.10
CA SER A 66 -11.36 -12.45 -5.60
C SER A 66 -11.38 -12.44 -4.07
N ILE A 67 -11.88 -11.36 -3.47
CA ILE A 67 -12.11 -11.27 -2.02
C ILE A 67 -13.07 -12.38 -1.55
N SER A 68 -12.75 -13.03 -0.44
CA SER A 68 -13.49 -14.13 0.20
C SER A 68 -13.61 -13.92 1.72
N ASP A 69 -14.41 -14.75 2.41
CA ASP A 69 -14.57 -14.67 3.87
C ASP A 69 -13.28 -15.01 4.64
N ASN A 70 -12.38 -15.84 4.08
CA ASN A 70 -11.07 -16.16 4.67
C ASN A 70 -10.17 -14.92 4.75
N ASP A 71 -10.33 -13.97 3.83
CA ASP A 71 -9.42 -12.83 3.65
C ASP A 71 -9.59 -11.74 4.72
N TYR A 72 -10.49 -11.94 5.67
CA TYR A 72 -10.90 -10.97 6.69
C TYR A 72 -9.72 -10.34 7.46
N ASP A 73 -8.90 -11.14 8.14
CA ASP A 73 -7.85 -10.55 8.98
C ASP A 73 -6.70 -9.93 8.17
N GLY A 74 -6.43 -10.41 6.95
CA GLY A 74 -5.49 -9.76 6.02
C GLY A 74 -5.97 -8.39 5.53
N ILE A 75 -7.21 -8.30 5.04
CA ILE A 75 -7.83 -7.03 4.63
C ILE A 75 -7.94 -6.07 5.81
N LYS A 76 -8.28 -6.56 7.01
CA LYS A 76 -8.37 -5.78 8.25
C LYS A 76 -7.03 -5.24 8.72
N LYS A 77 -5.93 -6.02 8.66
CA LYS A 77 -4.55 -5.55 8.88
C LYS A 77 -4.23 -4.38 7.93
N LEU A 78 -4.48 -4.56 6.63
CA LEU A 78 -4.23 -3.55 5.59
C LEU A 78 -5.10 -2.28 5.77
N LEU A 79 -6.35 -2.41 6.19
CA LEU A 79 -7.22 -1.27 6.51
C LEU A 79 -6.76 -0.51 7.76
N GLN A 80 -6.23 -1.20 8.78
CA GLN A 80 -5.61 -0.56 9.94
C GLN A 80 -4.34 0.23 9.54
N GLN A 81 -3.53 -0.31 8.61
CA GLN A 81 -2.39 0.40 8.04
C GLN A 81 -2.83 1.63 7.22
N LEU A 82 -3.87 1.51 6.38
CA LEU A 82 -4.37 2.60 5.54
C LEU A 82 -4.94 3.78 6.36
N PHE A 83 -5.67 3.49 7.44
CA PHE A 83 -6.34 4.52 8.25
C PHE A 83 -5.51 5.00 9.47
N LEU A 84 -4.51 4.25 9.92
CA LEU A 84 -3.58 4.53 11.02
C LEU A 84 -4.22 4.95 12.36
N LYS A 85 -4.61 6.23 12.47
CA LYS A 85 -5.17 6.87 13.67
C LYS A 85 -6.53 7.55 13.40
N ALA A 86 -7.08 7.39 12.21
CA ALA A 86 -8.41 7.89 11.88
C ALA A 86 -9.49 7.07 12.62
N PRO A 87 -10.61 7.69 13.05
CA PRO A 87 -11.67 7.02 13.79
C PRO A 87 -12.62 6.25 12.86
N VAL A 88 -12.07 5.32 12.06
CA VAL A 88 -12.82 4.46 11.13
C VAL A 88 -12.90 3.04 11.69
N ASN A 89 -14.11 2.49 11.78
CA ASN A 89 -14.34 1.11 12.21
C ASN A 89 -13.86 0.12 11.12
N THR A 90 -12.60 -0.29 11.18
CA THR A 90 -11.98 -1.18 10.18
C THR A 90 -12.56 -2.59 10.18
N ALA A 91 -13.11 -3.08 11.30
CA ALA A 91 -13.79 -4.37 11.36
C ALA A 91 -15.07 -4.38 10.51
N GLU A 92 -16.00 -3.46 10.81
CA GLU A 92 -17.25 -3.28 10.04
C GLU A 92 -16.96 -2.96 8.57
N LEU A 93 -15.94 -2.16 8.29
CA LEU A 93 -15.52 -1.89 6.92
C LEU A 93 -15.06 -3.17 6.20
N THR A 94 -14.29 -4.05 6.86
CA THR A 94 -13.88 -5.35 6.30
C THR A 94 -15.10 -6.22 6.00
N ASP A 95 -16.03 -6.33 6.95
CA ASP A 95 -17.29 -7.07 6.78
C ASP A 95 -18.06 -6.57 5.55
N LEU A 96 -18.15 -5.25 5.35
CA LEU A 96 -18.84 -4.66 4.20
C LEU A 96 -18.17 -4.94 2.85
N LEU A 97 -16.84 -4.96 2.79
CA LEU A 97 -16.10 -5.24 1.55
C LEU A 97 -16.27 -6.71 1.13
N ILE A 98 -16.16 -7.64 2.07
CA ILE A 98 -16.41 -9.07 1.81
C ILE A 98 -17.87 -9.29 1.39
N GLN A 99 -18.83 -8.68 2.09
CA GLN A 99 -20.26 -8.70 1.71
C GLN A 99 -20.56 -8.11 0.32
N GLN A 100 -19.66 -7.34 -0.30
CA GLN A 100 -19.84 -6.88 -1.68
C GLN A 100 -19.52 -7.96 -2.72
N ASN A 101 -18.66 -8.94 -2.38
CA ASN A 101 -18.37 -10.25 -3.00
C ASN A 101 -18.18 -10.33 -4.54
N HIS A 102 -18.23 -9.19 -5.24
CA HIS A 102 -18.25 -9.04 -6.70
C HIS A 102 -17.47 -7.78 -7.16
N ILE A 103 -16.75 -7.11 -6.25
CA ILE A 103 -15.85 -5.98 -6.57
C ILE A 103 -14.59 -6.05 -5.72
N GLY A 104 -13.44 -6.13 -6.38
CA GLY A 104 -12.15 -6.06 -5.73
C GLY A 104 -11.42 -7.40 -5.66
N SER A 105 -10.15 -7.31 -5.30
CA SER A 105 -9.20 -8.42 -5.38
C SER A 105 -8.14 -8.30 -4.27
N VAL A 106 -7.69 -9.43 -3.77
CA VAL A 106 -6.57 -9.58 -2.81
C VAL A 106 -5.33 -10.08 -3.55
N ILE A 107 -4.15 -9.71 -3.06
CA ILE A 107 -2.85 -10.18 -3.58
C ILE A 107 -2.33 -11.28 -2.65
N LYS A 108 -2.11 -12.49 -3.17
CA LYS A 108 -1.40 -13.57 -2.46
C LYS A 108 -0.17 -14.01 -3.28
N GLN A 109 0.82 -14.58 -2.60
CA GLN A 109 1.98 -15.19 -3.23
C GLN A 109 1.65 -16.63 -3.64
N THR A 110 2.00 -17.03 -4.87
CA THR A 110 1.62 -18.36 -5.40
C THR A 110 2.70 -19.42 -5.25
N ASN A 111 3.94 -19.00 -5.05
CA ASN A 111 5.12 -19.84 -5.02
C ASN A 111 5.80 -19.70 -3.65
N VAL A 112 5.41 -20.56 -2.72
CA VAL A 112 6.14 -20.84 -1.48
C VAL A 112 6.91 -22.15 -1.67
N SER A 113 8.20 -22.15 -1.37
CA SER A 113 9.10 -23.28 -1.61
C SER A 113 8.82 -24.43 -0.64
N GLU A 114 8.63 -25.64 -1.15
CA GLU A 114 8.42 -26.86 -0.34
C GLU A 114 9.62 -27.21 0.57
N ASP A 115 10.79 -26.59 0.32
CA ASP A 115 12.03 -26.72 1.10
C ASP A 115 12.17 -25.68 2.24
N SER A 116 11.14 -24.87 2.51
CA SER A 116 11.16 -23.87 3.59
C SER A 116 10.43 -24.37 4.84
N ASP A 117 11.18 -24.64 5.92
CA ASP A 117 10.66 -25.02 7.26
C ASP A 117 9.91 -23.87 7.99
N ASP A 118 9.68 -22.72 7.34
CA ASP A 118 8.91 -21.60 7.88
C ASP A 118 7.40 -21.84 7.71
N ASP A 119 6.60 -21.58 8.76
CA ASP A 119 5.12 -21.59 8.73
C ASP A 119 4.58 -20.40 7.90
N VAL A 120 4.76 -20.43 6.57
CA VAL A 120 4.21 -19.42 5.64
C VAL A 120 2.71 -19.61 5.46
N ASP A 121 1.92 -18.80 6.17
CA ASP A 121 0.46 -18.69 6.02
C ASP A 121 0.05 -18.53 4.53
N GLU A 122 -0.50 -19.59 3.91
CA GLU A 122 -1.04 -19.55 2.53
C GLU A 122 -2.13 -18.46 2.34
N ASP A 123 -2.73 -18.02 3.46
CA ASP A 123 -3.74 -16.97 3.51
C ASP A 123 -3.16 -15.55 3.77
N GLU A 124 -1.83 -15.33 3.80
CA GLU A 124 -1.28 -13.96 3.92
C GLU A 124 -1.58 -13.09 2.68
N ILE A 125 -2.07 -11.88 2.95
CA ILE A 125 -2.50 -10.91 1.94
C ILE A 125 -1.52 -9.74 1.90
N PHE A 126 -0.76 -9.67 0.81
CA PHE A 126 0.24 -8.64 0.57
C PHE A 126 -0.36 -7.32 0.06
N GLY A 127 -1.66 -7.30 -0.25
CA GLY A 127 -2.40 -6.09 -0.61
C GLY A 127 -3.83 -6.37 -1.08
N PHE A 128 -4.64 -5.34 -1.22
CA PHE A 128 -5.99 -5.45 -1.77
C PHE A 128 -6.39 -4.21 -2.59
N ILE A 129 -7.42 -4.37 -3.40
CA ILE A 129 -8.18 -3.28 -4.02
C ILE A 129 -9.68 -3.57 -3.90
N SER A 130 -10.51 -2.57 -3.56
CA SER A 130 -11.97 -2.70 -3.63
C SER A 130 -12.66 -1.32 -3.70
N LEU A 131 -13.95 -1.32 -4.05
CA LEU A 131 -14.74 -0.10 -4.21
C LEU A 131 -15.97 -0.12 -3.30
N LEU A 132 -15.93 0.67 -2.24
CA LEU A 132 -17.04 0.84 -1.29
C LEU A 132 -18.08 1.82 -1.84
N HIS A 133 -19.35 1.43 -1.95
CA HIS A 133 -20.42 2.34 -2.40
C HIS A 133 -20.99 3.19 -1.25
N LEU A 134 -20.60 4.47 -1.19
CA LEU A 134 -20.99 5.41 -0.13
C LEU A 134 -22.47 5.83 -0.19
N THR A 135 -23.05 5.84 -1.40
CA THR A 135 -24.43 6.30 -1.63
C THR A 135 -25.48 5.24 -1.28
N GLU A 136 -25.12 3.96 -1.36
CA GLU A 136 -26.03 2.82 -1.12
C GLU A 136 -26.10 2.43 0.36
N ARG A 137 -24.99 2.53 1.10
CA ARG A 137 -24.90 2.13 2.52
C ARG A 137 -24.94 3.33 3.49
N LYS A 138 -25.85 4.29 3.27
CA LYS A 138 -26.11 5.49 4.12
C LYS A 138 -26.67 5.15 5.51
N GLY A 139 -25.93 4.39 6.31
CA GLY A 139 -26.33 3.90 7.63
C GLY A 139 -25.32 2.98 8.34
N ALA A 140 -24.25 2.57 7.67
CA ALA A 140 -23.10 1.94 8.32
C ALA A 140 -22.21 3.00 9.00
N GLN A 141 -21.69 2.74 10.19
CA GLN A 141 -20.93 3.74 10.97
C GLN A 141 -19.61 4.06 10.29
N CYS A 142 -18.89 3.04 9.82
CA CYS A 142 -17.68 3.20 9.00
C CYS A 142 -17.88 4.07 7.75
N VAL A 143 -19.05 4.04 7.11
CA VAL A 143 -19.35 4.84 5.89
C VAL A 143 -19.46 6.33 6.22
N GLU A 144 -20.15 6.68 7.30
CA GLU A 144 -20.24 8.08 7.73
C GLU A 144 -18.90 8.60 8.30
N GLN A 145 -18.16 7.76 9.02
CA GLN A 145 -16.78 8.06 9.48
C GLN A 145 -15.82 8.35 8.30
N ILE A 146 -15.92 7.60 7.20
CA ILE A 146 -15.13 7.87 5.98
C ILE A 146 -15.52 9.21 5.35
N LYS A 147 -16.81 9.56 5.30
CA LYS A 147 -17.26 10.87 4.79
C LYS A 147 -16.73 12.01 5.66
N GLU A 148 -16.84 11.90 6.98
CA GLU A 148 -16.34 12.92 7.92
C GLU A 148 -14.81 13.06 7.85
N LEU A 149 -14.08 11.96 7.70
CA LEU A 149 -12.63 11.97 7.50
C LEU A 149 -12.25 12.70 6.20
N VAL A 150 -12.97 12.44 5.10
CA VAL A 150 -12.74 13.07 3.78
C VAL A 150 -13.11 14.55 3.80
N LEU A 151 -14.27 14.92 4.37
CA LEU A 151 -14.72 16.30 4.49
C LEU A 151 -13.80 17.13 5.40
N SER A 152 -13.47 16.62 6.60
CA SER A 152 -12.56 17.31 7.51
C SER A 152 -11.11 17.35 7.01
N SER A 153 -10.74 16.53 6.02
CA SER A 153 -9.47 16.66 5.29
C SER A 153 -9.54 17.71 4.19
N CYS A 154 -10.69 17.85 3.53
CA CYS A 154 -10.96 18.93 2.57
C CYS A 154 -10.97 20.31 3.26
N GLU A 155 -11.66 20.46 4.40
CA GLU A 155 -11.71 21.71 5.18
C GLU A 155 -10.33 22.23 5.63
N LYS A 156 -9.36 21.34 5.84
CA LYS A 156 -7.99 21.69 6.25
C LYS A 156 -7.11 22.14 5.08
N ASN A 157 -7.48 21.81 3.83
CA ASN A 157 -6.61 21.91 2.66
C ASN A 157 -7.23 22.64 1.45
N CYS A 158 -8.52 23.02 1.50
CA CYS A 158 -9.27 23.52 0.35
C CYS A 158 -10.22 24.67 0.72
N ASP A 159 -10.62 25.45 -0.29
CA ASP A 159 -11.63 26.50 -0.13
C ASP A 159 -13.01 25.95 0.26
N LYS A 160 -13.77 26.75 1.02
CA LYS A 160 -15.12 26.41 1.48
C LYS A 160 -16.08 26.02 0.34
N SER A 161 -15.93 26.65 -0.83
CA SER A 161 -16.70 26.30 -2.04
C SER A 161 -16.47 24.84 -2.49
N THR A 162 -15.25 24.33 -2.33
CA THR A 162 -14.89 22.95 -2.68
C THR A 162 -15.45 21.97 -1.65
N VAL A 163 -15.37 22.29 -0.35
CA VAL A 163 -15.99 21.50 0.73
C VAL A 163 -17.51 21.39 0.50
N GLU A 164 -18.17 22.53 0.23
CA GLU A 164 -19.60 22.57 -0.08
C GLU A 164 -19.98 21.75 -1.32
N GLN A 165 -19.13 21.72 -2.36
CA GLN A 165 -19.37 20.89 -3.54
C GLN A 165 -19.19 19.40 -3.24
N LEU A 166 -18.20 19.04 -2.43
CA LEU A 166 -17.91 17.67 -2.02
C LEU A 166 -19.03 17.10 -1.14
N ASP A 167 -19.51 17.84 -0.14
CA ASP A 167 -20.68 17.45 0.67
C ASP A 167 -21.92 17.22 -0.19
N LYS A 168 -22.24 18.16 -1.10
CA LYS A 168 -23.37 18.03 -2.03
C LYS A 168 -23.24 16.79 -2.91
N LEU A 169 -22.03 16.41 -3.33
CA LEU A 169 -21.78 15.19 -4.12
C LEU A 169 -21.88 13.90 -3.28
N LEU A 170 -21.40 13.89 -2.03
CA LEU A 170 -21.52 12.73 -1.13
C LEU A 170 -22.98 12.48 -0.70
N ASN A 171 -23.77 13.53 -0.60
CA ASN A 171 -25.19 13.45 -0.23
C ASN A 171 -26.13 13.19 -1.41
N ASP A 172 -25.75 13.52 -2.65
CA ASP A 172 -26.56 13.31 -3.87
C ASP A 172 -26.90 11.83 -4.12
N THR A 173 -28.15 11.44 -3.85
CA THR A 173 -28.62 10.07 -4.09
C THR A 173 -28.89 9.78 -5.59
N THR A 174 -28.78 10.76 -6.49
CA THR A 174 -28.94 10.57 -7.94
C THR A 174 -27.67 10.12 -8.65
N LYS A 175 -26.50 10.23 -7.99
CA LYS A 175 -25.20 9.84 -8.53
C LYS A 175 -24.47 8.93 -7.53
N PRO A 176 -24.33 7.61 -7.80
CA PRO A 176 -23.64 6.71 -6.88
C PRO A 176 -22.14 7.06 -6.81
N VAL A 177 -21.68 7.43 -5.61
CA VAL A 177 -20.28 7.69 -5.29
C VAL A 177 -19.65 6.43 -4.72
N GLY A 178 -18.58 5.96 -5.36
CA GLY A 178 -17.76 4.86 -4.87
C GLY A 178 -16.42 5.37 -4.34
N PHE A 179 -16.07 4.98 -3.11
CA PHE A 179 -14.77 5.23 -2.50
C PHE A 179 -13.82 4.08 -2.86
N LEU A 180 -12.68 4.40 -3.48
CA LEU A 180 -11.70 3.42 -3.90
C LEU A 180 -10.69 3.19 -2.78
N LEU A 181 -10.67 1.97 -2.26
CA LEU A 181 -9.67 1.49 -1.31
C LEU A 181 -8.64 0.67 -2.08
N SER A 182 -7.36 0.98 -1.90
CA SER A 182 -6.26 0.20 -2.42
C SER A 182 -5.06 0.37 -1.50
N GLU A 183 -4.57 -0.72 -0.94
CA GLU A 183 -3.42 -0.72 -0.04
C GLU A 183 -2.59 -1.98 -0.29
N ARG A 184 -1.27 -1.90 -0.08
CA ARG A 184 -0.34 -3.03 -0.27
C ARG A 184 0.91 -2.86 0.57
N PHE A 185 1.57 -3.96 0.90
CA PHE A 185 2.88 -3.92 1.54
C PHE A 185 3.89 -3.23 0.62
N ILE A 186 4.83 -2.50 1.23
CA ILE A 186 5.85 -1.72 0.54
C ILE A 186 6.75 -2.58 -0.38
N ASN A 187 6.97 -3.83 0.00
CA ASN A 187 7.80 -4.81 -0.73
C ASN A 187 7.16 -5.30 -2.04
N VAL A 188 5.84 -5.16 -2.21
CA VAL A 188 5.14 -5.58 -3.44
C VAL A 188 5.54 -4.68 -4.62
N PRO A 189 5.85 -5.22 -5.81
CA PRO A 189 6.19 -4.40 -6.98
C PRO A 189 5.03 -3.47 -7.40
N PRO A 190 5.25 -2.15 -7.61
CA PRO A 190 4.20 -1.21 -8.02
C PRO A 190 3.52 -1.54 -9.35
N GLN A 191 4.14 -2.38 -10.18
CA GLN A 191 3.64 -2.86 -11.46
C GLN A 191 2.27 -3.56 -11.34
N ILE A 192 1.98 -4.22 -10.20
CA ILE A 192 0.75 -4.99 -9.99
C ILE A 192 -0.52 -4.12 -9.90
N ALA A 193 -0.38 -2.83 -9.56
CA ALA A 193 -1.53 -1.92 -9.47
C ALA A 193 -2.26 -1.77 -10.82
N LEU A 194 -1.54 -1.82 -11.95
CA LEU A 194 -2.14 -1.65 -13.28
C LEU A 194 -3.09 -2.81 -13.68
N PRO A 195 -2.72 -4.11 -13.59
CA PRO A 195 -3.68 -5.19 -13.80
C PRO A 195 -4.83 -5.16 -12.79
N MET A 196 -4.58 -4.89 -11.50
CA MET A 196 -5.63 -4.78 -10.47
C MET A 196 -6.69 -3.71 -10.80
N HIS A 197 -6.27 -2.47 -11.13
CA HIS A 197 -7.20 -1.42 -11.57
C HIS A 197 -7.96 -1.79 -12.86
N ARG A 198 -7.33 -2.53 -13.78
CA ARG A 198 -7.99 -3.02 -15.02
C ARG A 198 -9.03 -4.09 -14.73
N GLN A 199 -8.79 -4.97 -13.76
CA GLN A 199 -9.73 -5.99 -13.29
C GLN A 199 -10.93 -5.34 -12.60
N LEU A 200 -10.70 -4.46 -11.62
CA LEU A 200 -11.75 -3.70 -10.93
C LEU A 200 -12.66 -2.94 -11.91
N HIS A 201 -12.10 -2.38 -12.99
CA HIS A 201 -12.87 -1.68 -14.03
C HIS A 201 -13.65 -2.60 -14.99
N ARG A 202 -13.30 -3.89 -15.05
CA ARG A 202 -14.12 -4.93 -15.73
C ARG A 202 -15.27 -5.37 -14.83
N GLU A 203 -15.00 -5.70 -13.57
CA GLU A 203 -16.01 -6.06 -12.56
C GLU A 203 -17.11 -5.00 -12.47
N LYS A 204 -16.72 -3.73 -12.31
CA LYS A 204 -17.63 -2.56 -12.29
C LYS A 204 -18.45 -2.35 -13.56
N ARG A 205 -18.03 -2.92 -14.71
CA ARG A 205 -18.83 -2.92 -15.95
C ARG A 205 -19.82 -4.09 -15.95
N PHE A 206 -19.37 -5.29 -15.59
CA PHE A 206 -20.24 -6.47 -15.53
C PHE A 206 -21.40 -6.30 -14.56
N GLN A 207 -21.18 -5.66 -13.41
CA GLN A 207 -22.27 -5.29 -12.50
C GLN A 207 -23.32 -4.40 -13.17
N LYS A 208 -22.91 -3.32 -13.84
CA LYS A 208 -23.82 -2.41 -14.56
C LYS A 208 -24.54 -3.06 -15.74
N GLU A 209 -24.00 -4.16 -16.28
CA GLU A 209 -24.62 -4.98 -17.33
C GLU A 209 -25.56 -6.07 -16.76
N ALA A 210 -25.42 -6.40 -15.48
CA ALA A 210 -26.33 -7.28 -14.73
C ALA A 210 -27.51 -6.51 -14.09
N GLU A 211 -27.24 -5.30 -13.57
CA GLU A 211 -28.24 -4.37 -13.00
C GLU A 211 -29.23 -3.84 -14.05
N GLN A 212 -28.78 -3.68 -15.30
CA GLN A 212 -29.67 -3.27 -16.38
C GLN A 212 -30.65 -4.39 -16.73
N PRO A 213 -31.97 -4.20 -16.51
CA PRO A 213 -32.95 -5.22 -16.83
C PRO A 213 -32.98 -5.42 -18.35
N LYS A 214 -32.50 -6.57 -18.80
CA LYS A 214 -32.59 -6.97 -20.21
C LYS A 214 -34.07 -7.06 -20.59
N GLU A 215 -34.58 -6.05 -21.28
CA GLU A 215 -35.93 -6.03 -21.85
C GLU A 215 -36.09 -7.22 -22.81
N ARG A 216 -36.52 -8.36 -22.28
CA ARG A 216 -36.88 -9.54 -23.05
C ARG A 216 -38.21 -9.26 -23.76
N GLY A 217 -38.13 -8.48 -24.84
CA GLY A 217 -39.23 -8.12 -25.71
C GLY A 217 -39.85 -9.35 -26.37
N ALA A 218 -40.74 -10.01 -25.62
CA ALA A 218 -41.44 -11.22 -26.03
C ALA A 218 -42.42 -10.90 -27.16
N ARG A 219 -41.93 -10.94 -28.40
CA ARG A 219 -42.75 -10.76 -29.61
C ARG A 219 -43.72 -11.93 -29.77
N VAL A 220 -44.87 -11.86 -29.10
CA VAL A 220 -46.01 -12.75 -29.33
C VAL A 220 -46.53 -12.51 -30.75
N CYS A 221 -46.05 -13.31 -31.70
CA CYS A 221 -46.47 -13.25 -33.09
C CYS A 221 -47.86 -13.88 -33.25
N GLN A 222 -48.90 -13.10 -32.95
CA GLN A 222 -50.29 -13.50 -33.14
C GLN A 222 -50.59 -13.66 -34.64
N ARG A 223 -50.51 -14.91 -35.15
CA ARG A 223 -51.04 -15.25 -36.47
C ARG A 223 -52.55 -15.05 -36.47
N ARG A 224 -53.02 -13.91 -36.99
CA ARG A 224 -54.44 -13.74 -37.32
C ARG A 224 -54.79 -14.71 -38.45
N GLY A 225 -55.48 -15.80 -38.11
CA GLY A 225 -56.06 -16.69 -39.11
C GLY A 225 -57.12 -15.93 -39.90
N GLY A 226 -56.87 -15.70 -41.18
CA GLY A 226 -57.83 -15.08 -42.07
C GLY A 226 -58.97 -16.05 -42.37
N VAL A 227 -60.20 -15.67 -42.01
CA VAL A 227 -61.41 -16.30 -42.56
C VAL A 227 -61.59 -15.75 -43.98
N LEU A 228 -61.61 -16.64 -44.96
CA LEU A 228 -62.08 -16.34 -46.32
C LEU A 228 -63.51 -16.88 -46.48
N PRO A 229 -64.40 -16.17 -47.20
CA PRO A 229 -65.75 -16.62 -47.50
C PRO A 229 -65.82 -17.67 -48.62
#